data_AF-A0A133YAG4-F1
#
_entry.id   AF-A0A133YAG4-F1
#
_cell.length_a   1.000
_cell.length_b   1.000
_cell.length_c   1.000
_cell.angle_alpha   90.00
_cell.angle_beta   90.00
_cell.angle_gamma   90.00
#
_symmetry.space_group_name_H-M   'P 1'
#
loop_
_entity.id
_entity.type
_entity.pdbx_description
1 polymer ?
#
loop_
_entity_poly.entity_id
_entity_poly.type
_entity_poly.pdbx_seq_one_letter_code
_entity_poly.pdbx_strand_id
1 'polypeptide(L)'
;MNDNLMFAGLMKYADKSFWEKHKIIQFDTLTEKGKYEVVAAFKTEVYTDSPNSFRYYDFVNADTEDDFNAYIAKCKELALYDTGITAENGDKLITLSTCEYSRNNGRMVVVAKKVAE
;
A
#
# COMPACT_ATOMS: atom_id res chain seq x y z
N MET A 1 18.17 5.81 -4.28
CA MET A 1 18.83 4.49 -4.38
C MET A 1 18.36 3.84 -5.67
N ASN A 2 19.26 3.47 -6.59
CA ASN A 2 18.95 3.08 -7.97
C ASN A 2 19.37 1.64 -8.36
N ASP A 3 19.70 0.78 -7.39
CA ASP A 3 20.33 -0.51 -7.72
C ASP A 3 19.34 -1.68 -7.89
N ASN A 4 18.05 -1.45 -8.17
CA ASN A 4 17.01 -2.50 -8.28
C ASN A 4 16.89 -3.46 -7.05
N LEU A 5 17.61 -3.18 -5.97
CA LEU A 5 17.60 -3.96 -4.75
C LEU A 5 16.45 -3.53 -3.83
N MET A 6 16.06 -4.41 -2.92
CA MET A 6 15.09 -4.15 -1.85
C MET A 6 13.70 -3.74 -2.42
N PHE A 7 13.11 -2.67 -1.91
CA PHE A 7 11.78 -2.18 -2.29
C PHE A 7 11.77 -1.23 -3.49
N ALA A 8 12.89 -1.11 -4.24
CA ALA A 8 12.89 -0.38 -5.51
C ALA A 8 11.83 -0.92 -6.50
N GLY A 9 11.51 -2.22 -6.41
CA GLY A 9 10.44 -2.84 -7.19
C GLY A 9 9.05 -2.26 -6.94
N LEU A 10 8.78 -1.67 -5.75
CA LEU A 10 7.49 -1.05 -5.45
C LEU A 10 7.17 0.12 -6.38
N MET A 11 8.20 0.82 -6.87
CA MET A 11 8.03 1.93 -7.82
C MET A 11 7.36 1.49 -9.13
N LYS A 12 7.46 0.22 -9.51
CA LYS A 12 6.83 -0.32 -10.72
C LYS A 12 5.31 -0.38 -10.62
N TYR A 13 4.75 -0.43 -9.40
CA TYR A 13 3.30 -0.32 -9.18
C TYR A 13 2.75 1.09 -9.49
N ALA A 14 3.58 2.05 -9.93
CA ALA A 14 3.04 3.26 -10.53
C ALA A 14 2.42 3.01 -11.93
N ASP A 15 2.75 1.88 -12.57
CA ASP A 15 2.17 1.44 -13.84
C ASP A 15 1.09 0.39 -13.60
N LYS A 16 -0.14 0.69 -14.03
CA LYS A 16 -1.29 -0.23 -13.92
C LYS A 16 -1.00 -1.58 -14.59
N SER A 17 -0.31 -1.60 -15.73
CA SER A 17 0.00 -2.82 -16.48
C SER A 17 0.94 -3.74 -15.72
N PHE A 18 1.82 -3.16 -14.89
CA PHE A 18 2.67 -3.92 -13.98
C PHE A 18 1.82 -4.57 -12.89
N TRP A 19 0.94 -3.82 -12.25
CA TRP A 19 0.01 -4.38 -11.26
C TRP A 19 -0.85 -5.49 -11.84
N GLU A 20 -1.41 -5.34 -13.04
CA GLU A 20 -2.24 -6.38 -13.68
C GLU A 20 -1.53 -7.72 -13.80
N LYS A 21 -0.21 -7.70 -14.01
CA LYS A 21 0.65 -8.90 -14.10
C LYS A 21 1.20 -9.37 -12.75
N HIS A 22 1.17 -8.50 -11.73
CA HIS A 22 1.79 -8.70 -10.42
C HIS A 22 0.82 -8.35 -9.28
N LYS A 23 -0.39 -8.89 -9.31
CA LYS A 23 -1.44 -8.57 -8.31
C LYS A 23 -1.16 -9.13 -6.92
N ILE A 24 -0.38 -10.21 -6.82
CA ILE A 24 -0.16 -10.96 -5.59
C ILE A 24 1.25 -10.74 -5.07
N ILE A 25 1.34 -10.40 -3.79
CA ILE A 25 2.56 -10.36 -2.99
C ILE A 25 2.57 -11.57 -2.08
N GLN A 26 3.65 -12.34 -2.10
CA GLN A 26 3.87 -13.40 -1.11
C GLN A 26 4.66 -12.82 0.07
N PHE A 27 4.13 -13.00 1.27
CA PHE A 27 4.78 -12.61 2.52
C PHE A 27 4.62 -13.75 3.52
N ASP A 28 5.74 -14.39 3.84
CA ASP A 28 5.81 -15.53 4.73
C ASP A 28 6.56 -15.13 6.02
N THR A 29 6.03 -15.56 7.16
CA THR A 29 6.69 -15.50 8.46
C THR A 29 7.24 -16.87 8.82
N LEU A 30 7.84 -17.00 10.01
CA LEU A 30 8.31 -18.30 10.51
C LEU A 30 7.18 -19.32 10.68
N THR A 31 5.94 -18.87 10.89
CA THR A 31 4.80 -19.73 11.27
C THR A 31 3.65 -19.70 10.28
N GLU A 32 3.62 -18.73 9.36
CA GLU A 32 2.48 -18.49 8.49
C GLU A 32 2.96 -18.11 7.09
N LYS A 33 2.37 -18.73 6.07
CA LYS A 33 2.52 -18.30 4.68
C LYS A 33 1.33 -17.45 4.27
N GLY A 34 1.57 -16.43 3.46
CA GLY A 34 0.53 -15.46 3.12
C GLY A 34 0.64 -14.96 1.70
N LYS A 35 -0.47 -15.03 0.97
CA LYS A 35 -0.65 -14.31 -0.29
C LYS A 35 -1.50 -13.08 -0.02
N TYR A 36 -1.05 -11.93 -0.52
CA TYR A 36 -1.70 -10.65 -0.34
C TYR A 36 -1.98 -10.03 -1.70
N GLU A 37 -3.23 -9.69 -1.97
CA GLU A 37 -3.64 -9.07 -3.21
C GLU A 37 -3.61 -7.53 -3.09
N VAL A 38 -2.95 -6.87 -4.03
CA VAL A 38 -2.74 -5.42 -4.01
C VAL A 38 -4.05 -4.68 -4.24
N VAL A 39 -4.47 -3.91 -3.23
CA VAL A 39 -5.71 -3.12 -3.23
C VAL A 39 -5.49 -1.69 -3.69
N ALA A 40 -4.33 -1.10 -3.36
CA ALA A 40 -4.00 0.28 -3.71
C ALA A 40 -2.49 0.48 -3.86
N ALA A 41 -2.11 1.35 -4.79
CA ALA A 41 -0.74 1.83 -4.97
C ALA A 41 -0.78 3.34 -5.17
N PHE A 42 -0.05 4.09 -4.34
CA PHE A 42 -0.10 5.55 -4.35
C PHE A 42 1.23 6.20 -3.98
N LYS A 43 1.37 7.46 -4.38
CA LYS A 43 2.46 8.34 -3.94
C LYS A 43 1.93 9.35 -2.93
N THR A 44 2.66 9.55 -1.85
CA THR A 44 2.34 10.54 -0.82
C THR A 44 3.59 11.26 -0.37
N GLU A 45 3.42 12.39 0.30
CA GLU A 45 4.46 13.03 1.11
C GLU A 45 4.27 12.64 2.58
N VAL A 46 5.35 12.64 3.35
CA VAL A 46 5.34 12.40 4.80
C VAL A 46 6.12 13.50 5.53
N TYR A 47 5.85 13.66 6.83
CA TYR A 47 6.49 14.67 7.69
C TYR A 47 6.27 16.12 7.23
N THR A 48 5.09 16.40 6.66
CA THR A 48 4.66 17.75 6.27
C THR A 48 3.18 17.95 6.59
N ASP A 49 2.76 19.19 6.80
CA ASP A 49 1.33 19.57 6.98
C ASP A 49 0.66 19.87 5.63
N SER A 50 1.23 19.38 4.53
CA SER A 50 0.69 19.53 3.19
C SER A 50 -0.65 18.79 3.08
N PRO A 51 -1.65 19.30 2.33
CA PRO A 51 -2.87 18.55 2.03
C PRO A 51 -2.61 17.24 1.25
N ASN A 52 -1.42 17.10 0.66
CA ASN A 52 -0.97 15.88 -0.02
C ASN A 52 -0.26 14.90 0.92
N SER A 53 -0.15 15.21 2.23
CA SER A 53 0.44 14.30 3.19
C SER A 53 -0.60 13.32 3.71
N PHE A 54 -0.22 12.06 3.76
CA PHE A 54 -1.03 11.01 4.36
C PHE A 54 -0.15 10.20 5.28
N ARG A 55 -0.48 10.25 6.57
CA ARG A 55 0.23 9.57 7.65
C ARG A 55 -0.19 8.10 7.73
N TYR A 56 -0.06 7.38 6.62
CA TYR A 56 -0.44 5.97 6.51
C TYR A 56 0.25 5.08 7.56
N TYR A 57 1.39 5.52 8.09
CA TYR A 57 2.17 4.82 9.11
C TYR A 57 1.62 4.94 10.53
N ASP A 58 0.66 5.85 10.77
CA ASP A 58 -0.04 5.93 12.06
C ASP A 58 -1.17 4.87 12.16
N PHE A 59 -1.51 4.21 11.03
CA PHE A 59 -2.49 3.12 11.00
C PHE A 59 -1.77 1.76 11.08
N VAL A 60 -1.86 1.12 12.24
CA VAL A 60 -1.33 -0.24 12.46
C VAL A 60 -2.46 -1.22 12.67
N ASN A 61 -3.40 -0.90 13.56
CA ASN A 61 -4.66 -1.60 13.76
C ASN A 61 -5.78 -0.56 13.77
N ALA A 62 -6.95 -0.93 13.26
CA ALA A 62 -8.14 -0.11 13.39
C ALA A 62 -8.76 -0.33 14.78
N ASP A 63 -9.09 0.75 15.48
CA ASP A 63 -9.84 0.69 16.75
C ASP A 63 -11.33 0.41 16.50
N THR A 64 -11.86 0.93 15.38
CA THR A 64 -13.24 0.73 14.95
C THR A 64 -13.35 0.32 13.48
N GLU A 65 -14.52 -0.19 13.08
CA GLU A 65 -14.83 -0.45 11.68
C GLU A 65 -14.77 0.83 10.83
N ASP A 66 -15.25 1.95 11.36
CA ASP A 66 -15.21 3.23 10.66
C ASP A 66 -13.77 3.70 10.41
N ASP A 67 -12.84 3.50 11.36
CA ASP A 67 -11.42 3.82 11.17
C ASP A 67 -10.80 2.99 10.04
N PHE A 68 -11.13 1.69 9.98
CA PHE A 68 -10.66 0.81 8.90
C PHE A 68 -11.20 1.26 7.54
N ASN A 69 -12.50 1.53 7.47
CA ASN A 69 -13.16 1.96 6.24
C ASN A 69 -12.62 3.32 5.77
N ALA A 70 -12.39 4.25 6.69
CA ALA A 70 -11.78 5.54 6.41
C ALA A 70 -10.34 5.39 5.88
N TYR A 71 -9.53 4.49 6.46
CA TYR A 71 -8.20 4.19 5.97
C TYR A 71 -8.21 3.64 4.54
N ILE A 72 -9.04 2.62 4.27
CA ILE A 72 -9.16 2.03 2.93
C ILE A 72 -9.67 3.05 1.92
N ALA A 73 -10.69 3.84 2.29
CA ALA A 73 -11.21 4.91 1.44
C ALA A 73 -10.11 5.92 1.09
N LYS A 74 -9.29 6.34 2.07
CA LYS A 74 -8.19 7.26 1.82
C LYS A 74 -7.10 6.67 0.93
N CYS A 75 -6.74 5.40 1.13
CA CYS A 75 -5.81 4.70 0.24
C CYS A 75 -6.30 4.63 -1.20
N LYS A 76 -7.61 4.40 -1.39
CA LYS A 76 -8.24 4.38 -2.72
C LYS A 76 -8.35 5.75 -3.36
N GLU A 77 -8.68 6.78 -2.58
CA GLU A 77 -8.69 8.17 -3.03
C GLU A 77 -7.32 8.60 -3.59
N LEU A 78 -6.23 8.15 -2.94
CA LEU A 78 -4.86 8.45 -3.36
C LEU A 78 -4.33 7.52 -4.45
N ALA A 79 -5.02 6.41 -4.75
CA ALA A 79 -4.54 5.38 -5.66
C ALA A 79 -4.29 5.95 -7.07
N LEU A 80 -3.16 5.56 -7.68
CA LEU A 80 -2.80 5.99 -9.02
C LEU A 80 -3.74 5.45 -10.10
N TYR A 81 -4.47 4.38 -9.78
CA TYR A 81 -5.47 3.74 -10.63
C TYR A 81 -6.42 2.92 -9.77
N ASP A 82 -7.62 2.66 -10.29
CA ASP A 82 -8.57 1.74 -9.67
C ASP A 82 -8.18 0.28 -9.96
N THR A 83 -8.07 -0.51 -8.88
CA THR A 83 -7.79 -1.95 -8.91
C THR A 83 -9.06 -2.79 -9.01
N GLY A 84 -10.22 -2.22 -8.67
CA GLY A 84 -11.48 -2.94 -8.48
C GLY A 84 -11.52 -3.81 -7.22
N ILE A 85 -10.44 -3.84 -6.42
CA ILE A 85 -10.32 -4.67 -5.24
C ILE A 85 -10.51 -3.80 -4.01
N THR A 86 -11.24 -4.29 -3.01
CA THR A 86 -11.43 -3.61 -1.72
C THR A 86 -11.04 -4.51 -0.56
N ALA A 87 -10.81 -3.92 0.60
CA ALA A 87 -10.68 -4.63 1.86
C ALA A 87 -11.83 -4.22 2.79
N GLU A 88 -12.25 -5.14 3.64
CA GLU A 88 -13.32 -4.98 4.62
C GLU A 88 -12.77 -5.16 6.04
N ASN A 89 -13.47 -4.65 7.05
CA ASN A 89 -13.03 -4.80 8.43
C ASN A 89 -12.90 -6.30 8.79
N GLY A 90 -11.77 -6.65 9.41
CA GLY A 90 -11.39 -8.05 9.67
C GLY A 90 -10.38 -8.62 8.66
N ASP A 91 -10.25 -8.01 7.47
CA ASP A 91 -9.17 -8.34 6.55
C ASP A 91 -7.81 -7.97 7.16
N LYS A 92 -6.83 -8.86 6.98
CA LYS A 92 -5.44 -8.57 7.35
C LYS A 92 -4.76 -7.83 6.21
N LEU A 93 -4.14 -6.69 6.51
CA LEU A 93 -3.42 -5.88 5.53
C LEU A 93 -1.91 -5.97 5.72
N ILE A 94 -1.17 -5.79 4.63
CA ILE A 94 0.22 -5.37 4.66
C ILE A 94 0.38 -4.05 3.91
N THR A 95 1.22 -3.18 4.46
CA THR A 95 1.57 -1.88 3.86
C THR A 95 3.07 -1.84 3.64
N LEU A 96 3.48 -1.83 2.36
CA LEU A 96 4.87 -1.74 1.96
C LEU A 96 5.16 -0.32 1.48
N SER A 97 6.26 0.27 1.94
CA SER A 97 6.62 1.64 1.58
C SER A 97 8.10 1.79 1.26
N THR A 98 8.40 2.62 0.27
CA THR A 98 9.77 3.01 -0.08
C THR A 98 9.87 4.51 -0.37
N CYS A 99 11.09 5.04 -0.31
CA CYS A 99 11.36 6.43 -0.66
C CYS A 99 11.06 6.66 -2.14
N GLU A 100 10.33 7.74 -2.42
CA GLU A 100 10.05 8.22 -3.75
C GLU A 100 10.76 9.57 -3.90
N TYR A 101 11.70 9.67 -4.85
CA TYR A 101 12.63 10.80 -4.93
C TYR A 101 12.20 11.90 -5.91
N SER A 102 11.00 11.81 -6.50
CA SER A 102 10.46 12.91 -7.32
C SER A 102 10.01 14.09 -6.47
N ARG A 103 9.84 13.88 -5.16
CA ARG A 103 9.42 14.89 -4.19
C ARG A 103 10.25 14.80 -2.90
N ASN A 104 10.42 15.93 -2.22
CA ASN A 104 10.98 15.92 -0.86
C ASN A 104 10.06 15.12 0.07
N ASN A 105 10.63 14.18 0.82
CA ASN A 105 9.89 13.23 1.67
C ASN A 105 8.82 12.41 0.92
N GLY A 106 9.00 12.21 -0.38
CA GLY A 106 8.11 11.35 -1.16
C GLY A 106 8.17 9.90 -0.68
N ARG A 107 7.02 9.23 -0.71
CA ARG A 107 6.86 7.80 -0.45
C ARG A 107 5.99 7.17 -1.53
N MET A 108 6.43 6.01 -1.99
CA MET A 108 5.60 5.09 -2.75
C MET A 108 5.07 4.05 -1.77
N VAL A 109 3.75 3.89 -1.71
CA VAL A 109 3.07 3.01 -0.78
C VAL A 109 2.22 2.03 -1.58
N VAL A 110 2.33 0.75 -1.21
CA VAL A 110 1.51 -0.34 -1.74
C VAL A 110 0.81 -1.01 -0.57
N VAL A 111 -0.53 -1.03 -0.61
CA VAL A 111 -1.38 -1.70 0.38
C VAL A 111 -1.94 -2.95 -0.27
N ALA A 112 -1.85 -4.08 0.43
CA ALA A 112 -2.35 -5.36 -0.04
C ALA A 112 -3.12 -6.09 1.08
N LYS A 113 -4.21 -6.76 0.72
CA LYS A 113 -5.04 -7.53 1.65
C LYS A 113 -4.71 -9.00 1.59
N LYS A 114 -4.72 -9.71 2.70
CA LYS A 114 -4.51 -11.15 2.74
C LYS A 114 -5.65 -11.83 1.99
N VAL A 115 -5.32 -12.75 1.10
CA VAL A 115 -6.29 -13.61 0.44
C VAL A 115 -6.61 -14.77 1.38
N ALA A 116 -7.89 -15.02 1.63
CA ALA A 116 -8.31 -16.23 2.34
C ALA A 116 -7.92 -17.48 1.53
N GLU A 117 -7.47 -18.53 2.21
CA GLU A 117 -7.27 -19.84 1.57
C GLU A 117 -8.61 -20.51 1.25
#